data_AF-A0A812LJQ5-F1
#
_entry.id   AF-A0A812LJQ5-F1
#
_cell.length_a   1.000
_cell.length_b   1.000
_cell.length_c   1.000
_cell.angle_alpha   90.00
_cell.angle_beta   90.00
_cell.angle_gamma   90.00
#
_symmetry.space_group_name_H-M   'P 1'
#
loop_
_entity.id
_entity.type
_entity.pdbx_description
1 polymer ?
#
loop_
_entity_poly.entity_id
_entity_poly.type
_entity_poly.pdbx_seq_one_letter_code
_entity_poly.pdbx_strand_id
1 'polypeptide(L)'
;MSAHGSDQPPVALDSVLQMCHRPPCQDVLTLFSGGAEGVDAEFDDAMARFAPSGQCIHWSYAGHRGFAARSGGRVDVPNKVSAALCDPHLRDAAKQLHQSVPRNWHVLNLFRRNVCQALWAEAMFAITWEDLDARYPLRIGGGTKWAAQVYVNRFQPHGSEPAGSCQLWLYEVNTAVWKKWDCGCQCWNLVEQPPSLSADMKFAGIGTKTPPAHAVQAIRDLFREVCCVQLQDSARQVAANSEVLGVRQKRADDGAAPSKQMVRRWRPKHREARAPAEVEHVETEPGTQSV
;
A
#
# COMPACT_ATOMS: atom_id res chain seq x y z
N MET A 1 29.07 -7.38 24.64
CA MET A 1 27.60 -7.44 24.48
C MET A 1 27.33 -8.28 23.25
N SER A 2 26.93 -9.54 23.44
CA SER A 2 26.80 -10.49 22.33
C SER A 2 25.51 -10.21 21.56
N ALA A 3 25.66 -9.86 20.29
CA ALA A 3 24.57 -9.78 19.33
C ALA A 3 24.08 -11.21 19.03
N HIS A 4 23.21 -11.75 19.88
CA HIS A 4 22.38 -12.90 19.51
C HIS A 4 21.20 -12.39 18.67
N GLY A 5 21.51 -11.88 17.49
CA GLY A 5 20.53 -11.85 16.41
C GLY A 5 20.27 -13.30 16.04
N SER A 6 19.00 -13.72 16.04
CA SER A 6 18.64 -15.05 15.57
C SER A 6 19.06 -15.16 14.11
N ASP A 7 20.12 -15.93 13.86
CA ASP A 7 20.73 -16.17 12.55
C ASP A 7 19.85 -17.04 11.63
N GLN A 8 18.54 -17.13 11.92
CA GLN A 8 17.61 -17.82 11.07
C GLN A 8 17.27 -16.93 9.88
N PRO A 9 17.42 -17.44 8.64
CA PRO A 9 17.03 -16.69 7.47
C PRO A 9 15.54 -16.33 7.58
N PRO A 10 15.14 -15.14 7.10
CA PRO A 10 13.74 -14.75 7.11
C PRO A 10 12.91 -15.80 6.39
N VAL A 11 11.76 -16.15 6.96
CA VAL A 11 10.83 -17.09 6.33
C VAL A 11 10.42 -16.51 4.97
N ALA A 12 10.66 -17.25 3.89
CA ALA A 12 10.33 -16.82 2.55
C ALA A 12 8.82 -16.52 2.42
N LEU A 13 8.48 -15.46 1.68
CA LEU A 13 7.10 -15.02 1.46
C LEU A 13 6.22 -16.16 0.93
N ASP A 14 6.69 -16.88 -0.08
CA ASP A 14 5.92 -17.95 -0.71
C ASP A 14 5.64 -19.11 0.24
N SER A 15 6.55 -19.40 1.17
CA SER A 15 6.32 -20.39 2.23
C SER A 15 5.16 -19.97 3.13
N VAL A 16 5.07 -18.68 3.49
CA VAL A 16 3.97 -18.16 4.30
C VAL A 16 2.65 -18.16 3.51
N LEU A 17 2.68 -17.76 2.24
CA LEU A 17 1.51 -17.80 1.36
C LEU A 17 0.99 -19.23 1.21
N GLN A 18 1.89 -20.21 1.03
CA GLN A 18 1.53 -21.62 0.97
C GLN A 18 0.90 -22.11 2.27
N MET A 19 1.45 -21.75 3.44
CA MET A 19 0.84 -22.06 4.75
C MET A 19 -0.56 -21.44 4.92
N CYS A 20 -0.85 -20.37 4.19
CA CYS A 20 -2.16 -19.70 4.19
C CYS A 20 -3.05 -20.14 3.01
N HIS A 21 -2.66 -21.18 2.27
CA HIS A 21 -3.37 -21.68 1.08
C HIS A 21 -3.57 -20.62 -0.01
N ARG A 22 -2.54 -19.81 -0.25
CA ARG A 22 -2.50 -18.77 -1.28
C ARG A 22 -1.49 -19.12 -2.37
N PRO A 23 -1.72 -18.67 -3.63
CA PRO A 23 -0.73 -18.81 -4.68
C PRO A 23 0.55 -18.03 -4.32
N PRO A 24 1.71 -18.42 -4.90
CA PRO A 24 2.95 -17.70 -4.70
C PRO A 24 2.83 -16.25 -5.20
N CYS A 25 3.71 -15.39 -4.68
CA CYS A 25 3.83 -14.02 -5.14
C CYS A 25 4.33 -14.01 -6.59
N GLN A 26 3.71 -13.20 -7.44
CA GLN A 26 4.16 -13.05 -8.82
C GLN A 26 5.24 -11.97 -8.91
N ASP A 27 6.02 -11.99 -10.00
CA ASP A 27 7.00 -10.94 -10.32
C ASP A 27 6.30 -9.76 -11.02
N VAL A 28 5.38 -9.15 -10.30
CA VAL A 28 4.62 -7.97 -10.69
C VAL A 28 4.59 -6.99 -9.53
N LEU A 29 4.26 -5.73 -9.80
CA LEU A 29 4.01 -4.71 -8.78
C LEU A 29 3.05 -5.28 -7.74
N THR A 30 3.53 -5.39 -6.51
CA THR A 30 2.82 -6.06 -5.42
C THR A 30 2.67 -5.13 -4.22
N LEU A 31 1.42 -4.88 -3.82
CA LEU A 31 1.09 -4.16 -2.60
C LEU A 31 0.93 -5.13 -1.42
N PHE A 32 1.74 -4.95 -0.37
CA PHE A 32 1.50 -5.48 0.95
C PHE A 32 0.73 -4.46 1.80
N SER A 33 -0.51 -4.79 2.13
CA SER A 33 -1.41 -3.92 2.89
C SER A 33 -2.00 -4.68 4.08
N GLY A 34 -2.47 -3.97 5.10
CA GLY A 34 -3.26 -4.54 6.18
C GLY A 34 -4.74 -4.60 5.83
N GLY A 35 -5.15 -4.01 4.70
CA GLY A 35 -6.53 -3.96 4.21
C GLY A 35 -7.49 -3.18 5.11
N ALA A 36 -6.99 -2.35 6.02
CA ALA A 36 -7.80 -1.51 6.89
C ALA A 36 -8.41 -0.31 6.14
N GLU A 37 -9.34 0.40 6.78
CA GLU A 37 -9.79 1.73 6.34
C GLU A 37 -8.63 2.75 6.32
N GLY A 38 -8.76 3.77 5.48
CA GLY A 38 -7.79 4.86 5.34
C GLY A 38 -6.69 4.55 4.34
N VAL A 39 -5.45 4.81 4.71
CA VAL A 39 -4.29 4.69 3.80
C VAL A 39 -4.18 3.31 3.16
N ASP A 40 -4.44 2.24 3.91
CA ASP A 40 -4.43 0.87 3.38
C ASP A 40 -5.43 0.66 2.23
N ALA A 41 -6.63 1.26 2.33
CA ALA A 41 -7.66 1.22 1.30
C ALA A 41 -7.33 2.14 0.12
N GLU A 42 -6.75 3.32 0.38
CA GLU A 42 -6.33 4.24 -0.69
C GLU A 42 -5.22 3.66 -1.57
N PHE A 43 -4.27 2.93 -0.98
CA PHE A 43 -3.27 2.18 -1.75
C PHE A 43 -3.89 1.04 -2.56
N ASP A 44 -4.88 0.34 -2.00
CA ASP A 44 -5.61 -0.71 -2.72
C ASP A 44 -6.37 -0.13 -3.93
N ASP A 45 -7.09 0.97 -3.74
CA ASP A 45 -7.80 1.68 -4.81
C ASP A 45 -6.83 2.23 -5.87
N ALA A 46 -5.68 2.77 -5.46
CA ALA A 46 -4.66 3.24 -6.39
C ALA A 46 -4.09 2.08 -7.23
N MET A 47 -3.78 0.93 -6.61
CA MET A 47 -3.38 -0.29 -7.33
C MET A 47 -4.46 -0.70 -8.34
N ALA A 48 -5.74 -0.72 -7.94
CA ALA A 48 -6.85 -1.07 -8.82
C ALA A 48 -6.92 -0.22 -10.09
N ARG A 49 -6.69 1.08 -9.92
CA ARG A 49 -6.89 2.09 -10.95
C ARG A 49 -5.69 2.24 -11.87
N PHE A 50 -4.48 2.20 -11.30
CA PHE A 50 -3.25 2.58 -11.99
C PHE A 50 -2.32 1.41 -12.28
N ALA A 51 -2.56 0.26 -11.65
CA ALA A 51 -1.79 -0.97 -11.87
C ALA A 51 -2.72 -2.21 -11.84
N PRO A 52 -3.70 -2.31 -12.76
CA PRO A 52 -4.70 -3.39 -12.74
C PRO A 52 -4.11 -4.80 -12.94
N SER A 53 -2.89 -4.91 -13.48
CA SER A 53 -2.13 -6.16 -13.58
C SER A 53 -1.32 -6.50 -12.33
N GLY A 54 -1.23 -5.57 -11.37
CA GLY A 54 -0.50 -5.74 -10.12
C GLY A 54 -1.25 -6.64 -9.14
N GLN A 55 -0.52 -7.10 -8.13
CA GLN A 55 -1.03 -7.98 -7.10
C GLN A 55 -1.24 -7.21 -5.78
N CYS A 56 -2.32 -7.51 -5.07
CA CYS A 56 -2.55 -6.99 -3.72
C CYS A 56 -2.62 -8.16 -2.73
N ILE A 57 -1.83 -8.08 -1.66
CA ILE A 57 -1.79 -9.03 -0.55
C ILE A 57 -2.17 -8.26 0.72
N HIS A 58 -3.41 -8.46 1.18
CA HIS A 58 -3.94 -7.82 2.38
C HIS A 58 -3.81 -8.77 3.57
N TRP A 59 -2.77 -8.61 4.37
CA TRP A 59 -2.57 -9.39 5.59
C TRP A 59 -3.72 -9.15 6.56
N SER A 60 -4.26 -10.24 7.09
CA SER A 60 -5.43 -10.22 7.96
C SER A 60 -5.35 -11.35 8.99
N TYR A 61 -6.33 -11.41 9.87
CA TYR A 61 -6.46 -12.43 10.91
C TYR A 61 -7.95 -12.72 11.20
N ALA A 62 -8.21 -13.84 11.85
CA ALA A 62 -9.56 -14.21 12.27
C ALA A 62 -10.16 -13.14 13.20
N GLY A 63 -11.33 -12.61 12.82
CA GLY A 63 -12.01 -11.56 13.58
C GLY A 63 -11.49 -10.14 13.31
N HIS A 64 -10.70 -9.93 12.25
CA HIS A 64 -10.26 -8.60 11.83
C HIS A 64 -11.47 -7.72 11.45
N ARG A 65 -11.72 -6.69 12.27
CA ARG A 65 -12.77 -5.67 12.06
C ARG A 65 -12.22 -4.48 11.27
N GLY A 66 -13.07 -3.83 10.48
CA GLY A 66 -12.69 -2.64 9.70
C GLY A 66 -11.81 -2.97 8.49
N PHE A 67 -11.99 -4.15 7.90
CA PHE A 67 -11.37 -4.52 6.64
C PHE A 67 -12.13 -3.83 5.50
N ALA A 68 -11.45 -2.96 4.75
CA ALA A 68 -12.04 -2.11 3.72
C ALA A 68 -11.48 -2.38 2.31
N ALA A 69 -10.31 -3.00 2.21
CA ALA A 69 -9.74 -3.36 0.91
C ALA A 69 -10.53 -4.47 0.19
N ARG A 70 -10.20 -4.71 -1.08
CA ARG A 70 -10.83 -5.77 -1.87
C ARG A 70 -10.52 -7.15 -1.30
N SER A 71 -11.57 -7.98 -1.15
CA SER A 71 -11.47 -9.30 -0.51
C SER A 71 -10.62 -10.31 -1.29
N GLY A 72 -10.43 -10.11 -2.60
CA GLY A 72 -9.64 -11.01 -3.45
C GLY A 72 -8.17 -11.16 -3.01
N GLY A 73 -7.59 -10.09 -2.46
CA GLY A 73 -6.21 -10.09 -1.94
C GLY A 73 -6.07 -10.47 -0.47
N ARG A 74 -7.16 -10.75 0.25
CA ARG A 74 -7.13 -11.00 1.70
C ARG A 74 -6.40 -12.28 2.04
N VAL A 75 -5.45 -12.24 2.97
CA VAL A 75 -4.71 -13.39 3.50
C VAL A 75 -4.87 -13.45 5.01
N ASP A 76 -5.74 -14.33 5.51
CA ASP A 76 -5.90 -14.56 6.94
C ASP A 76 -4.81 -15.49 7.47
N VAL A 77 -3.87 -14.92 8.23
CA VAL A 77 -2.74 -15.67 8.80
C VAL A 77 -3.18 -16.34 10.11
N PRO A 78 -3.03 -17.67 10.26
CA PRO A 78 -3.37 -18.35 11.50
C PRO A 78 -2.59 -17.80 12.70
N ASN A 79 -3.24 -17.62 13.86
CA ASN A 79 -2.61 -17.00 15.03
C ASN A 79 -1.29 -17.66 15.45
N LYS A 80 -1.19 -18.99 15.35
CA LYS A 80 0.05 -19.73 15.65
C LYS A 80 1.19 -19.36 14.69
N VAL A 81 0.88 -19.24 13.40
CA VAL A 81 1.84 -18.85 12.36
C VAL A 81 2.25 -17.39 12.58
N SER A 82 1.29 -16.48 12.76
CA SER A 82 1.60 -15.06 12.99
C SER A 82 2.38 -14.83 14.28
N ALA A 83 2.12 -15.58 15.35
CA ALA A 83 2.86 -15.45 16.60
C ALA A 83 4.33 -15.87 16.43
N ALA A 84 4.55 -17.04 15.81
CA ALA A 84 5.89 -17.54 15.54
C ALA A 84 6.69 -16.60 14.63
N LEU A 85 6.03 -16.08 13.58
CA LEU A 85 6.64 -15.18 12.62
C LEU A 85 6.89 -13.78 13.20
N CYS A 86 5.87 -13.15 13.79
CA CYS A 86 5.89 -11.71 14.04
C CYS A 86 6.35 -11.30 15.44
N ASP A 87 6.15 -12.14 16.46
CA ASP A 87 6.46 -11.76 17.85
C ASP A 87 7.95 -11.50 18.11
N PRO A 88 8.91 -12.20 17.48
CA PRO A 88 10.33 -11.83 17.57
C PRO A 88 10.57 -10.40 17.07
N HIS A 89 10.07 -10.07 15.88
CA HIS A 89 10.23 -8.73 15.29
C HIS A 89 9.55 -7.63 16.12
N LEU A 90 8.38 -7.91 16.69
CA LEU A 90 7.70 -6.97 17.59
C LEU A 90 8.50 -6.72 18.87
N ARG A 91 9.11 -7.75 19.45
CA ARG A 91 9.97 -7.60 20.63
C ARG A 91 11.20 -6.76 20.34
N ASP A 92 11.79 -6.91 19.16
CA ASP A 92 12.96 -6.10 18.78
C ASP A 92 12.58 -4.67 18.42
N ALA A 93 11.45 -4.46 17.74
CA ALA A 93 10.90 -3.13 17.51
C ALA A 93 10.55 -2.42 18.84
N ALA A 94 9.98 -3.14 19.81
CA ALA A 94 9.66 -2.61 21.13
C ALA A 94 10.90 -2.04 21.85
N LYS A 95 12.06 -2.71 21.74
CA LYS A 95 13.33 -2.24 22.33
C LYS A 95 13.76 -0.90 21.73
N GLN A 96 13.73 -0.78 20.40
CA GLN A 96 14.12 0.46 19.69
C GLN A 96 13.14 1.60 19.91
N LEU A 97 11.85 1.29 20.03
CA LEU A 97 10.79 2.25 20.31
C LEU A 97 10.68 2.62 21.80
N HIS A 98 11.50 2.02 22.67
CA HIS A 98 11.44 2.13 24.13
C HIS A 98 10.03 1.89 24.70
N GLN A 99 9.35 0.88 24.15
CA GLN A 99 7.97 0.54 24.49
C GLN A 99 7.86 -0.95 24.88
N SER A 100 6.71 -1.32 25.43
CA SER A 100 6.36 -2.73 25.65
C SER A 100 5.46 -3.22 24.52
N VAL A 101 5.64 -4.48 24.10
CA VAL A 101 4.71 -5.14 23.18
C VAL A 101 3.32 -5.17 23.83
N PRO A 102 2.24 -4.83 23.11
CA PRO A 102 0.89 -4.86 23.68
C PRO A 102 0.50 -6.24 24.16
N ARG A 103 -0.19 -6.29 25.31
CA ARG A 103 -0.75 -7.54 25.87
C ARG A 103 -2.17 -7.82 25.41
N ASN A 104 -2.90 -6.78 24.98
CA ASN A 104 -4.25 -6.94 24.44
C ASN A 104 -4.18 -7.72 23.13
N TRP A 105 -4.85 -8.87 23.06
CA TRP A 105 -4.79 -9.77 21.90
C TRP A 105 -5.25 -9.11 20.59
N HIS A 106 -6.30 -8.28 20.63
CA HIS A 106 -6.76 -7.57 19.43
C HIS A 106 -5.70 -6.59 18.92
N VAL A 107 -5.11 -5.79 19.81
CA VAL A 107 -4.05 -4.84 19.45
C VAL A 107 -2.80 -5.57 18.96
N LEU A 108 -2.45 -6.68 19.61
CA LEU A 108 -1.32 -7.51 19.21
C LEU A 108 -1.48 -8.03 17.77
N ASN A 109 -2.67 -8.52 17.41
CA ASN A 109 -2.91 -8.99 16.04
C ASN A 109 -2.87 -7.86 15.00
N LEU A 110 -3.29 -6.64 15.33
CA LEU A 110 -3.08 -5.48 14.47
C LEU A 110 -1.59 -5.25 14.20
N PHE A 111 -0.74 -5.39 15.23
CA PHE A 111 0.70 -5.22 15.08
C PHE A 111 1.38 -6.37 14.34
N ARG A 112 0.93 -7.61 14.54
CA ARG A 112 1.42 -8.77 13.77
C ARG A 112 1.09 -8.63 12.29
N ARG A 113 -0.12 -8.20 11.95
CA ARG A 113 -0.50 -7.85 10.58
C ARG A 113 0.42 -6.79 10.00
N ASN A 114 0.68 -5.72 10.75
CA ASN A 114 1.58 -4.64 10.35
C ASN A 114 3.03 -5.12 10.14
N VAL A 115 3.50 -6.10 10.92
CA VAL A 115 4.79 -6.77 10.71
C VAL A 115 4.81 -7.47 9.35
N CYS A 116 3.77 -8.24 9.01
CA CYS A 116 3.69 -8.92 7.71
C CYS A 116 3.76 -7.94 6.53
N GLN A 117 3.22 -6.72 6.65
CA GLN A 117 3.37 -5.69 5.62
C GLN A 117 4.86 -5.34 5.40
N ALA A 118 5.63 -5.22 6.48
CA ALA A 118 7.01 -4.75 6.44
C ALA A 118 8.05 -5.83 6.06
N LEU A 119 7.81 -7.09 6.41
CA LEU A 119 8.85 -8.14 6.34
C LEU A 119 9.38 -8.40 4.92
N TRP A 120 8.51 -8.35 3.91
CA TRP A 120 8.87 -8.71 2.53
C TRP A 120 8.84 -7.53 1.57
N ALA A 121 8.58 -6.33 2.07
CA ALA A 121 8.59 -5.12 1.25
C ALA A 121 10.03 -4.75 0.84
N GLU A 122 10.23 -4.38 -0.41
CA GLU A 122 11.44 -3.73 -0.93
C GLU A 122 11.40 -2.22 -0.67
N ALA A 123 10.20 -1.64 -0.60
CA ALA A 123 9.95 -0.26 -0.22
C ALA A 123 8.73 -0.14 0.68
N MET A 124 8.76 0.82 1.60
CA MET A 124 7.67 1.07 2.53
C MET A 124 7.29 2.55 2.51
N PHE A 125 6.02 2.84 2.28
CA PHE A 125 5.47 4.19 2.24
C PHE A 125 4.54 4.39 3.43
N ALA A 126 5.03 5.13 4.43
CA ALA A 126 4.28 5.54 5.60
C ALA A 126 3.58 6.88 5.34
N ILE A 127 2.25 6.92 5.44
CA ILE A 127 1.46 8.14 5.27
C ILE A 127 0.88 8.51 6.63
N THR A 128 1.60 9.33 7.39
CA THR A 128 1.31 9.58 8.81
C THR A 128 1.92 10.91 9.27
N TRP A 129 1.74 11.26 10.54
CA TRP A 129 2.36 12.43 11.15
C TRP A 129 3.64 12.10 11.89
N GLU A 130 4.50 13.11 12.03
CA GLU A 130 5.60 13.08 13.00
C GLU A 130 5.06 13.27 14.43
N ASP A 131 5.53 12.41 15.33
CA ASP A 131 5.32 12.48 16.76
C ASP A 131 6.52 13.19 17.39
N LEU A 132 6.38 14.50 17.62
CA LEU A 132 7.48 15.34 18.09
C LEU A 132 7.91 15.01 19.52
N ASP A 133 7.00 14.44 20.32
CA ASP A 133 7.22 14.03 21.70
C ASP A 133 7.86 12.63 21.82
N ALA A 134 7.98 11.91 20.70
CA ALA A 134 8.60 10.61 20.64
C ALA A 134 10.07 10.67 21.07
N ARG A 135 10.46 9.74 21.95
CA ARG A 135 11.85 9.57 22.43
C ARG A 135 12.63 8.50 21.67
N TYR A 136 12.21 8.20 20.44
CA TYR A 136 12.85 7.23 19.55
C TYR A 136 13.12 7.86 18.17
N PRO A 137 14.17 7.45 17.44
CA PRO A 137 14.66 8.16 16.25
C PRO A 137 13.63 8.32 15.12
N LEU A 138 12.79 7.31 14.90
CA LEU A 138 11.77 7.34 13.83
C LEU A 138 10.75 8.48 13.99
N ARG A 139 10.47 8.94 15.21
CA ARG A 139 9.55 10.06 15.50
C ARG A 139 8.26 10.10 14.68
N ILE A 140 7.66 8.94 14.40
CA ILE A 140 6.33 8.85 13.75
C ILE A 140 5.28 8.32 14.72
N GLY A 141 4.04 8.79 14.53
CA GLY A 141 2.91 8.47 15.39
C GLY A 141 2.19 7.15 15.07
N GLY A 142 1.27 6.80 15.96
CA GLY A 142 0.29 5.73 15.75
C GLY A 142 0.85 4.30 15.76
N GLY A 143 0.08 3.37 15.19
CA GLY A 143 0.50 1.97 15.00
C GLY A 143 1.51 1.79 13.85
N THR A 144 1.60 2.77 12.95
CA THR A 144 2.50 2.78 11.78
C THR A 144 3.97 2.66 12.20
N LYS A 145 4.35 3.28 13.32
CA LYS A 145 5.72 3.23 13.86
C LYS A 145 6.22 1.81 14.13
N TRP A 146 5.34 0.88 14.47
CA TRP A 146 5.72 -0.50 14.75
C TRP A 146 6.15 -1.22 13.47
N ALA A 147 5.39 -1.09 12.38
CA ALA A 147 5.80 -1.64 11.07
C ALA A 147 7.07 -0.96 10.56
N ALA A 148 7.15 0.37 10.66
CA ALA A 148 8.32 1.11 10.20
C ALA A 148 9.59 0.70 10.96
N GLN A 149 9.49 0.51 12.28
CA GLN A 149 10.62 0.03 13.07
C GLN A 149 10.99 -1.41 12.70
N VAL A 150 10.01 -2.30 12.48
CA VAL A 150 10.27 -3.66 11.98
C VAL A 150 11.01 -3.63 10.64
N TYR A 151 10.57 -2.75 9.73
CA TYR A 151 11.23 -2.56 8.44
C TYR A 151 12.67 -2.08 8.61
N VAL A 152 12.90 -1.02 9.40
CA VAL A 152 14.25 -0.48 9.68
C VAL A 152 15.16 -1.52 10.34
N ASN A 153 14.62 -2.36 11.22
CA ASN A 153 15.38 -3.40 11.91
C ASN A 153 15.95 -4.48 10.97
N ARG A 154 15.53 -4.53 9.71
CA ARG A 154 16.13 -5.42 8.70
C ARG A 154 17.50 -4.93 8.23
N PHE A 155 17.73 -3.62 8.29
CA PHE A 155 18.91 -2.97 7.75
C PHE A 155 19.92 -2.63 8.84
N GLN A 156 21.20 -2.54 8.47
CA GLN A 156 22.27 -2.07 9.34
C GLN A 156 21.94 -0.66 9.89
N PRO A 157 22.31 -0.36 11.15
CA PRO A 157 23.16 -1.17 12.03
C PRO A 157 22.41 -2.26 12.82
N HIS A 158 21.08 -2.38 12.67
CA HIS A 158 20.27 -3.29 13.49
C HIS A 158 20.16 -4.69 12.90
N GLY A 159 19.95 -4.78 11.60
CA GLY A 159 19.81 -6.03 10.85
C GLY A 159 21.00 -6.31 9.95
N SER A 160 20.83 -7.34 9.12
CA SER A 160 21.87 -7.85 8.23
C SER A 160 21.88 -7.19 6.85
N GLU A 161 20.77 -6.58 6.41
CA GLU A 161 20.68 -5.92 5.10
C GLU A 161 21.50 -4.62 5.09
N PRO A 162 22.10 -4.21 3.94
CA PRO A 162 22.87 -2.96 3.87
C PRO A 162 22.04 -1.72 4.23
N ALA A 163 22.61 -0.78 4.99
CA ALA A 163 21.88 0.45 5.36
C ALA A 163 21.34 1.23 4.14
N GLY A 164 22.12 1.27 3.04
CA GLY A 164 21.77 1.97 1.81
C GLY A 164 20.64 1.34 1.00
N SER A 165 20.26 0.08 1.26
CA SER A 165 19.11 -0.54 0.60
C SER A 165 17.77 -0.21 1.25
N CYS A 166 17.77 0.49 2.40
CA CYS A 166 16.54 0.90 3.05
C CYS A 166 15.74 1.92 2.21
N GLN A 167 14.56 1.51 1.77
CA GLN A 167 13.59 2.36 1.07
C GLN A 167 12.36 2.65 1.94
N LEU A 168 12.57 3.20 3.14
CA LEU A 168 11.47 3.71 3.97
C LEU A 168 11.22 5.18 3.66
N TRP A 169 9.99 5.48 3.25
CA TRP A 169 9.52 6.80 2.90
C TRP A 169 8.38 7.23 3.82
N LEU A 170 8.37 8.49 4.20
CA LEU A 170 7.33 9.11 5.01
C LEU A 170 6.72 10.27 4.23
N TYR A 171 5.41 10.24 4.00
CA TYR A 171 4.65 11.44 3.69
C TYR A 171 4.12 12.01 5.00
N GLU A 172 4.69 13.13 5.44
CA GLU A 172 4.32 13.79 6.68
C GLU A 172 3.04 14.61 6.44
N VAL A 173 1.93 14.15 7.01
CA VAL A 173 0.59 14.64 6.64
C VAL A 173 0.32 16.08 7.08
N ASN A 174 1.01 16.61 8.08
CA ASN A 174 0.78 17.97 8.58
C ASN A 174 1.50 19.02 7.72
N THR A 175 2.67 18.68 7.21
CA THR A 175 3.54 19.54 6.42
C THR A 175 3.47 19.25 4.92
N ALA A 176 2.81 18.16 4.53
CA ALA A 176 2.61 17.74 3.14
C ALA A 176 3.91 17.49 2.37
N VAL A 177 4.96 17.04 3.06
CA VAL A 177 6.27 16.77 2.45
C VAL A 177 6.63 15.29 2.50
N TRP A 178 7.42 14.85 1.52
CA TRP A 178 8.06 13.55 1.54
C TRP A 178 9.40 13.61 2.26
N LYS A 179 9.70 12.55 3.01
CA LYS A 179 10.98 12.32 3.67
C LYS A 179 11.43 10.88 3.40
N LYS A 180 12.74 10.66 3.33
CA LYS A 180 13.35 9.32 3.26
C LYS A 180 14.13 9.04 4.54
N TRP A 181 13.99 7.83 5.07
CA TRP A 181 14.78 7.40 6.21
C TRP A 181 16.21 7.08 5.79
N ASP A 182 17.17 7.60 6.54
CA ASP A 182 18.58 7.22 6.46
C ASP A 182 18.91 6.28 7.61
N CYS A 183 19.13 5.00 7.30
CA CYS A 183 19.49 4.01 8.31
C CYS A 183 20.86 4.26 8.96
N GLY A 184 21.82 4.84 8.22
CA GLY A 184 23.17 5.11 8.72
C GLY A 184 23.19 6.28 9.70
N CYS A 185 22.45 7.35 9.38
CA CYS A 185 22.33 8.54 10.23
C CYS A 185 21.18 8.46 11.24
N GLN A 186 20.29 7.48 11.12
CA GLN A 186 19.06 7.32 11.92
C GLN A 186 18.22 8.61 11.92
N CYS A 187 18.03 9.20 10.75
CA CYS A 187 17.29 10.46 10.60
C CYS A 187 16.44 10.48 9.33
N TRP A 188 15.51 11.44 9.29
CA TRP A 188 14.72 11.72 8.09
C TRP A 188 15.41 12.79 7.25
N ASN A 189 15.61 12.48 5.98
CA ASN A 189 16.07 13.44 4.97
C ASN A 189 14.87 13.93 4.16
N LEU A 190 14.72 15.24 4.00
CA LEU A 190 13.71 15.84 3.13
C LEU A 190 14.01 15.44 1.68
N VAL A 191 12.96 15.08 0.92
CA VAL A 191 13.08 14.80 -0.51
C VAL A 191 12.19 15.74 -1.31
N GLU A 192 12.76 16.29 -2.38
CA GLU A 192 12.03 17.24 -3.24
C GLU A 192 11.02 16.54 -4.14
N GLN A 193 11.35 15.32 -4.58
CA GLN A 193 10.51 14.53 -5.47
C GLN A 193 9.99 13.30 -4.75
N PRO A 194 8.70 12.95 -4.97
CA PRO A 194 8.17 11.71 -4.46
C PRO A 194 8.90 10.52 -5.10
N PRO A 195 9.04 9.41 -4.38
CA PRO A 195 9.49 8.16 -4.99
C PRO A 195 8.49 7.67 -6.03
N SER A 196 8.97 6.99 -7.07
CA SER A 196 8.13 6.31 -8.07
C SER A 196 8.16 4.80 -7.85
N LEU A 197 7.04 4.14 -8.10
CA LEU A 197 6.96 2.68 -8.10
C LEU A 197 7.50 2.10 -9.43
N SER A 198 8.30 1.03 -9.35
CA SER A 198 8.65 0.23 -10.53
C SER A 198 7.58 -0.82 -10.81
N ALA A 199 7.55 -1.37 -12.02
CA ALA A 199 6.51 -2.30 -12.48
C ALA A 199 6.53 -3.68 -11.77
N ASP A 200 7.61 -4.01 -11.08
CA ASP A 200 7.89 -5.27 -10.38
C ASP A 200 8.12 -5.09 -8.87
N MET A 201 8.02 -3.85 -8.36
CA MET A 201 8.32 -3.55 -6.96
C MET A 201 7.37 -4.28 -6.00
N LYS A 202 7.91 -4.84 -4.93
CA LYS A 202 7.13 -5.35 -3.81
C LYS A 202 7.13 -4.30 -2.71
N PHE A 203 6.01 -3.64 -2.46
CA PHE A 203 5.99 -2.49 -1.54
C PHE A 203 4.89 -2.58 -0.49
N ALA A 204 5.07 -1.85 0.62
CA ALA A 204 4.06 -1.72 1.66
C ALA A 204 3.51 -0.30 1.73
N GLY A 205 2.18 -0.18 1.72
CA GLY A 205 1.46 1.05 2.02
C GLY A 205 0.84 0.97 3.42
N ILE A 206 1.12 1.93 4.29
CA ILE A 206 0.58 1.95 5.65
C ILE A 206 0.43 3.39 6.16
N GLY A 207 -0.56 3.65 7.03
CA GLY A 207 -0.69 4.98 7.58
C GLY A 207 -1.92 5.23 8.44
N THR A 208 -2.32 6.50 8.47
CA THR A 208 -3.51 6.96 9.18
C THR A 208 -4.81 6.37 8.61
N LYS A 209 -5.83 6.26 9.48
CA LYS A 209 -7.18 5.83 9.08
C LYS A 209 -7.96 6.91 8.33
N THR A 210 -7.58 8.17 8.51
CA THR A 210 -8.28 9.33 7.94
C THR A 210 -7.27 10.20 7.18
N PRO A 211 -6.75 9.73 6.04
CA PRO A 211 -5.82 10.51 5.24
C PRO A 211 -6.52 11.76 4.69
N PRO A 212 -5.94 12.96 4.83
CA PRO A 212 -6.47 14.15 4.18
C PRO A 212 -6.27 14.08 2.66
N ALA A 213 -6.99 14.92 1.91
CA ALA A 213 -7.03 14.87 0.45
C ALA A 213 -5.65 14.98 -0.22
N HIS A 214 -4.74 15.80 0.33
CA HIS A 214 -3.37 15.93 -0.19
C HIS A 214 -2.55 14.66 0.03
N ALA A 215 -2.76 13.94 1.13
CA ALA A 215 -2.11 12.65 1.37
C ALA A 215 -2.63 11.57 0.41
N VAL A 216 -3.95 11.57 0.12
CA VAL A 216 -4.53 10.70 -0.90
C VAL A 216 -3.92 11.00 -2.27
N GLN A 217 -3.74 12.29 -2.61
CA GLN A 217 -3.08 12.67 -3.86
C GLN A 217 -1.61 12.19 -3.90
N ALA A 218 -0.88 12.33 -2.79
CA ALA A 218 0.50 11.86 -2.69
C ALA A 218 0.61 10.33 -2.93
N ILE A 219 -0.35 9.53 -2.45
CA ILE A 219 -0.41 8.08 -2.73
C ILE A 219 -0.56 7.84 -4.24
N ARG A 220 -1.51 8.52 -4.88
CA ARG A 220 -1.77 8.37 -6.33
C ARG A 220 -0.56 8.77 -7.17
N ASP A 221 0.19 9.76 -6.71
CA ASP A 221 1.37 10.26 -7.41
C ASP A 221 2.52 9.25 -7.47
N LEU A 222 2.57 8.27 -6.56
CA LEU A 222 3.55 7.17 -6.61
C LEU A 222 3.39 6.29 -7.87
N PHE A 223 2.20 6.28 -8.48
CA PHE A 223 1.86 5.42 -9.61
C PHE A 223 2.04 6.08 -10.98
N ARG A 224 2.53 7.32 -11.05
CA ARG A 224 2.62 8.08 -12.31
C ARG A 224 3.41 7.34 -13.39
N GLU A 225 4.56 6.75 -13.04
CA GLU A 225 5.42 6.04 -14.00
C GLU A 225 4.84 4.70 -14.45
N VAL A 226 4.19 3.97 -13.54
CA VAL A 226 3.55 2.67 -13.84
C VAL A 226 2.46 2.83 -14.92
N CYS A 227 1.68 3.91 -14.86
CA CYS A 227 0.66 4.22 -15.86
C CYS A 227 1.26 4.46 -17.26
N CYS A 228 2.40 5.13 -17.33
CA CYS A 228 3.05 5.46 -18.60
C CYS A 228 3.49 4.21 -19.37
N VAL A 229 4.00 3.20 -18.67
CA VAL A 229 4.48 1.95 -19.29
C VAL A 229 3.31 1.14 -19.86
N GLN A 230 2.21 0.98 -19.11
CA GLN A 230 1.05 0.20 -19.56
C GLN A 230 0.38 0.79 -20.81
N LEU A 231 0.32 2.12 -20.92
CA LEU A 231 -0.24 2.80 -22.08
C LEU A 231 0.62 2.59 -23.33
N GLN A 232 1.94 2.56 -23.18
CA GLN A 232 2.86 2.31 -24.30
C GLN A 232 2.74 0.88 -24.83
N ASP A 233 2.63 -0.12 -23.95
CA ASP A 233 2.47 -1.52 -24.35
C ASP A 233 1.12 -1.79 -25.02
N SER A 234 0.06 -1.16 -24.50
CA SER A 234 -1.27 -1.23 -25.12
C SER A 234 -1.28 -0.59 -26.51
N ALA A 235 -0.64 0.57 -26.68
CA ALA A 235 -0.52 1.22 -27.99
C ALA A 235 0.30 0.39 -28.98
N ARG A 236 1.39 -0.25 -28.53
CA ARG A 236 2.21 -1.15 -29.35
C ARG A 236 1.43 -2.40 -29.79
N GLN A 237 0.65 -3.01 -28.91
CA GLN A 237 -0.19 -4.16 -29.28
C GLN A 237 -1.29 -3.78 -30.30
N VAL A 238 -1.93 -2.62 -30.13
CA VAL A 238 -2.92 -2.13 -31.12
C VAL A 238 -2.26 -1.84 -32.47
N ALA A 239 -1.05 -1.28 -32.49
CA ALA A 239 -0.30 -1.05 -33.72
C ALA A 239 0.08 -2.38 -34.41
N ALA A 240 0.62 -3.34 -33.67
CA ALA A 240 1.00 -4.66 -34.19
C ALA A 240 -0.21 -5.42 -34.75
N ASN A 241 -1.36 -5.38 -34.08
CA ASN A 241 -2.58 -6.02 -34.56
C ASN A 241 -3.17 -5.30 -35.79
N SER A 242 -2.98 -3.99 -35.92
CA SER A 242 -3.43 -3.22 -37.09
C SER A 242 -2.58 -3.50 -38.34
N GLU A 243 -1.27 -3.74 -38.20
CA GLU A 243 -0.42 -4.15 -39.32
C GLU A 243 -0.79 -5.55 -39.85
N VAL A 244 -1.10 -6.50 -38.96
CA VAL A 244 -1.55 -7.85 -39.33
C VAL A 244 -2.89 -7.81 -40.08
N LEU A 245 -3.79 -6.90 -39.72
CA LEU A 245 -5.06 -6.68 -40.44
C LEU A 245 -4.87 -5.92 -41.76
N GLY A 246 -3.98 -4.93 -41.82
CA GLY A 246 -3.65 -4.20 -43.04
C GLY A 246 -3.00 -5.06 -44.14
N VAL A 247 -2.21 -6.06 -43.76
CA VAL A 247 -1.63 -7.04 -44.70
C VAL A 247 -2.69 -7.99 -45.26
N ARG A 248 -3.76 -8.29 -44.50
CA ARG A 248 -4.89 -9.11 -44.99
C ARG A 248 -5.83 -8.33 -45.92
N GLN A 249 -5.98 -7.03 -45.72
CA GLN A 249 -6.93 -6.21 -46.49
C GLN A 249 -6.40 -5.84 -47.88
N LYS A 250 -5.08 -5.85 -48.09
CA LYS A 250 -4.46 -5.62 -49.41
C LYS A 250 -4.59 -6.78 -50.41
N ARG A 251 -5.27 -7.88 -50.05
CA ARG A 251 -5.55 -9.03 -50.93
C ARG A 251 -7.03 -9.21 -51.30
N ALA A 252 -7.91 -8.31 -50.88
CA ALA A 252 -9.36 -8.50 -51.04
C ALA A 252 -10.10 -7.29 -51.65
N ASP A 253 -9.40 -6.40 -52.37
CA ASP A 253 -10.03 -5.36 -53.18
C ASP A 253 -9.83 -5.66 -54.67
N ASP A 254 -10.58 -6.66 -55.15
CA ASP A 254 -11.07 -6.70 -56.52
C ASP A 254 -12.58 -7.02 -56.45
N GLY A 255 -13.38 -5.95 -56.52
CA GLY A 255 -14.77 -6.01 -57.01
C GLY A 255 -15.88 -6.29 -55.99
N ALA A 256 -16.44 -5.24 -55.39
CA ALA A 256 -17.89 -5.15 -55.15
C ALA A 256 -18.33 -3.71 -54.82
N ALA A 257 -19.36 -3.24 -55.53
CA ALA A 257 -19.96 -1.93 -55.38
C ALA A 257 -20.71 -1.76 -54.03
N PRO A 258 -20.82 -0.53 -53.49
CA PRO A 258 -21.34 -0.32 -52.13
C PRO A 258 -22.87 -0.31 -52.08
N SER A 259 -23.42 -1.20 -51.25
CA SER A 259 -24.83 -1.20 -50.85
C SER A 259 -25.06 -0.17 -49.74
N LYS A 260 -26.02 0.74 -49.96
CA LYS A 260 -26.49 1.76 -49.01
C LYS A 260 -27.14 1.08 -47.80
N GLN A 261 -26.55 1.19 -46.62
CA GLN A 261 -27.20 0.83 -45.36
C GLN A 261 -27.33 2.03 -44.41
N MET A 262 -28.52 2.08 -43.82
CA MET A 262 -29.07 3.13 -42.96
C MET A 262 -28.22 3.40 -41.72
N VAL A 263 -27.88 4.68 -41.55
CA VAL A 263 -27.38 5.26 -40.30
C VAL A 263 -28.53 5.33 -39.29
N ARG A 264 -28.55 4.43 -38.31
CA ARG A 264 -29.39 4.58 -37.11
C ARG A 264 -28.63 5.42 -36.08
N ARG A 265 -29.00 6.70 -35.99
CA ARG A 265 -28.61 7.64 -34.93
C ARG A 265 -29.00 7.08 -33.56
N TRP A 266 -28.00 6.76 -32.74
CA TRP A 266 -28.18 6.61 -31.29
C TRP A 266 -28.21 8.00 -30.64
N ARG A 267 -29.28 8.30 -29.90
CA ARG A 267 -29.36 9.47 -29.00
C ARG A 267 -29.03 9.01 -27.58
N PRO A 268 -28.12 9.68 -26.86
CA PRO A 268 -27.95 9.46 -25.43
C PRO A 268 -29.16 10.01 -24.66
N LYS A 269 -29.74 9.21 -23.76
CA LYS A 269 -30.68 9.71 -22.75
C LYS A 269 -29.88 10.42 -21.66
N HIS A 270 -30.02 11.74 -21.58
CA HIS A 270 -29.69 12.50 -20.38
C HIS A 270 -30.47 11.94 -19.19
N ARG A 271 -29.76 11.59 -18.12
CA ARG A 271 -30.35 11.34 -16.80
C ARG A 271 -29.86 12.46 -15.89
N GLU A 272 -30.78 13.35 -15.54
CA GLU A 272 -30.55 14.48 -14.64
C GLU A 272 -30.14 13.96 -13.25
N ALA A 273 -29.10 14.60 -12.70
CA ALA A 273 -28.68 14.41 -11.33
C ALA A 273 -29.68 15.13 -10.41
N ARG A 274 -30.30 14.37 -9.48
CA ARG A 274 -30.99 14.96 -8.32
C ARG A 274 -29.95 15.27 -7.25
N ALA A 275 -29.84 16.55 -6.89
CA ALA A 275 -29.13 16.99 -5.69
C ALA A 275 -29.87 16.50 -4.43
N PRO A 276 -29.16 16.02 -3.39
CA PRO A 276 -29.75 15.85 -2.07
C PRO A 276 -29.82 17.20 -1.33
N ALA A 277 -30.92 17.36 -0.62
CA ALA A 277 -31.34 18.56 0.10
C ALA A 277 -30.40 18.91 1.26
N GLU A 278 -30.24 20.22 1.46
CA GLU A 278 -29.73 20.84 2.68
C GLU A 278 -30.56 20.37 3.89
N VAL A 279 -29.87 19.90 4.93
CA VAL A 279 -30.48 19.70 6.26
C VAL A 279 -29.90 20.78 7.16
N GLU A 280 -30.81 21.63 7.62
CA GLU A 280 -30.57 22.73 8.54
C GLU A 280 -30.02 22.27 9.90
N HIS A 281 -29.24 23.18 10.47
CA HIS A 281 -28.74 23.20 11.84
C HIS A 281 -29.83 22.97 12.89
N VAL A 282 -29.49 22.21 13.93
CA VAL A 282 -30.04 22.40 15.28
C VAL A 282 -28.87 22.49 16.26
N GLU A 283 -28.58 23.72 16.69
CA GLU A 283 -27.76 24.01 17.86
C GLU A 283 -28.56 23.66 19.12
N THR A 284 -27.98 22.87 20.01
CA THR A 284 -28.38 22.81 21.42
C THR A 284 -27.15 22.63 22.30
N GLU A 285 -26.63 23.74 22.82
CA GLU A 285 -26.09 23.81 24.19
C GLU A 285 -27.29 23.91 25.16
N PRO A 286 -27.24 23.47 26.45
CA PRO A 286 -26.19 23.85 27.43
C PRO A 286 -25.88 22.79 28.51
N GLY A 287 -24.97 23.10 29.44
CA GLY A 287 -25.03 22.49 30.78
C GLY A 287 -23.75 22.43 31.60
N THR A 288 -23.35 23.57 32.16
CA THR A 288 -22.47 23.68 33.32
C THR A 288 -23.04 22.91 34.52
N GLN A 289 -22.30 21.97 35.11
CA GLN A 289 -22.49 21.60 36.52
C GLN A 289 -21.15 21.38 37.21
N SER A 290 -20.88 22.28 38.13
CA SER A 290 -19.87 22.21 39.18
C SER A 290 -20.41 21.36 40.34
N VAL A 291 -19.61 20.41 40.84
CA VAL A 291 -19.37 20.13 42.27
C VAL A 291 -17.94 19.59 42.39
#